data_AF-A0A8R2JN01-F1
#
_entry.id   AF-A0A8R2JN01-F1
#
_cell.length_a   1.000
_cell.length_b   1.000
_cell.length_c   1.000
_cell.angle_alpha   90.00
_cell.angle_beta   90.00
_cell.angle_gamma   90.00
#
_symmetry.space_group_name_H-M   'P 1'
#
loop_
_entity.id
_entity.type
_entity.pdbx_description
1 polymer ?
#
loop_
_entity_poly.entity_id
_entity_poly.type
_entity_poly.pdbx_seq_one_letter_code
_entity_poly.pdbx_strand_id
1 'polypeptide(L)'
;MLLVVTAAAVVTISLPLLLPVTGIGLPVSRLTYIVSGAHLEWPRPGDRLRATESGEYVARNVVPARMAMRHDGVIYLAMPRLRRGVPFTLGAVEYDPCVSTIEPPVSPYPCAAAHRNAARPGSGNGSWTMVNVVDVYLDDGGVLWALDIGMVNLLEDGGAVVVRPPMVFAFDTDTNDVSTAKQQ
;
A
#
# COMPACT_ATOMS: atom_id res chain seq x y z
N MET A 1 29.79 64.24 6.66
CA MET A 1 30.09 62.86 7.11
C MET A 1 28.76 62.16 7.31
N LEU A 2 28.37 61.30 6.36
CA LEU A 2 27.04 60.67 6.28
C LEU A 2 27.09 59.33 7.04
N LEU A 3 26.25 59.15 8.05
CA LEU A 3 26.19 57.92 8.85
C LEU A 3 25.31 56.89 8.11
N VAL A 4 25.90 55.80 7.64
CA VAL A 4 25.16 54.67 7.05
C VAL A 4 24.79 53.71 8.18
N VAL A 5 23.50 53.54 8.44
CA VAL A 5 22.98 52.53 9.38
C VAL A 5 22.64 51.27 8.58
N THR A 6 23.40 50.20 8.77
CA THR A 6 23.08 48.88 8.22
C THR A 6 22.16 48.14 9.18
N ALA A 7 20.92 47.87 8.74
CA ALA A 7 19.99 47.02 9.47
C ALA A 7 20.27 45.55 9.12
N ALA A 8 20.72 44.76 10.09
CA ALA A 8 20.81 43.31 9.96
C ALA A 8 19.44 42.70 10.30
N ALA A 9 18.74 42.16 9.31
CA ALA A 9 17.51 41.39 9.53
C ALA A 9 17.87 39.96 9.96
N VAL A 10 17.62 39.63 11.22
CA VAL A 10 17.72 38.25 11.72
C VAL A 10 16.41 37.54 11.39
N VAL A 11 16.43 36.66 10.39
CA VAL A 11 15.31 35.76 10.08
C VAL A 11 15.35 34.62 11.08
N THR A 12 14.44 34.65 12.06
CA THR A 12 14.22 33.52 12.96
C THR A 12 13.35 32.49 12.25
N ILE A 13 13.93 31.34 11.92
CA ILE A 13 13.16 30.18 11.44
C ILE A 13 12.41 29.65 12.66
N SER A 14 11.12 29.96 12.75
CA SER A 14 10.23 29.39 13.76
C SER A 14 10.04 27.91 13.45
N LEU A 15 10.58 27.06 14.33
CA LEU A 15 10.29 25.63 14.29
C LEU A 15 8.78 25.45 14.57
N PRO A 16 8.02 24.78 13.70
CA PRO A 16 6.58 24.64 13.90
C PRO A 16 6.34 23.90 15.22
N LEU A 17 5.58 24.54 16.12
CA LEU A 17 5.20 23.98 17.41
C LEU A 17 4.38 22.71 17.16
N LEU A 18 4.94 21.55 17.52
CA LEU A 18 4.25 20.25 17.48
C LEU A 18 3.19 20.24 18.58
N LEU A 19 1.98 20.70 18.26
CA LEU A 19 0.84 20.56 19.15
C LEU A 19 0.47 19.07 19.26
N PRO A 20 0.39 18.49 20.47
CA PRO A 20 -0.13 17.14 20.64
C PRO A 20 -1.60 17.11 20.20
N VAL A 21 -2.01 16.06 19.48
CA VAL A 21 -3.42 15.82 19.22
C VAL A 21 -4.09 15.49 20.55
N THR A 22 -5.08 16.30 20.95
CA THR A 22 -5.81 16.10 22.20
C THR A 22 -6.56 14.77 22.16
N GLY A 23 -6.27 13.88 23.11
CA GLY A 23 -7.02 12.63 23.34
C GLY A 23 -6.19 11.40 23.69
N ILE A 24 -4.92 11.33 23.27
CA ILE A 24 -4.08 10.12 23.43
C ILE A 24 -2.67 10.38 24.01
N GLY A 25 -2.27 11.64 24.19
CA GLY A 25 -1.00 11.99 24.84
C GLY A 25 0.27 11.63 24.04
N LEU A 26 0.13 11.12 22.82
CA LEU A 26 1.25 10.79 21.93
C LEU A 26 1.44 11.89 20.86
N PRO A 27 2.70 12.19 20.48
CA PRO A 27 2.97 13.13 19.39
C PRO A 27 2.53 12.54 18.04
N VAL A 28 2.06 13.38 17.13
CA VAL A 28 1.64 12.99 15.76
C VAL A 28 2.70 12.15 15.05
N SER A 29 3.98 12.46 15.27
CA SER A 29 5.10 11.70 14.70
C SER A 29 5.13 10.22 15.12
N ARG A 30 4.60 9.86 16.29
CA ARG A 30 4.44 8.46 16.73
C ARG A 30 3.19 7.78 16.16
N LEU A 31 2.30 8.55 15.56
CA LEU A 31 1.06 8.08 14.92
C LEU A 31 1.15 8.17 13.39
N THR A 32 2.32 8.56 12.84
CA THR A 32 2.51 8.76 11.41
C THR A 32 3.25 7.57 10.83
N TYR A 33 2.57 6.83 9.95
CA TYR A 33 3.13 5.73 9.20
C TYR A 33 3.26 6.16 7.74
N ILE A 34 4.50 6.31 7.28
CA ILE A 34 4.78 6.59 5.86
C ILE A 34 4.98 5.24 5.19
N VAL A 35 4.01 4.81 4.39
CA VAL A 35 4.10 3.55 3.66
C VAL A 35 4.52 3.80 2.22
N SER A 36 5.46 3.03 1.72
CA SER A 36 6.00 3.16 0.38
C SER A 36 6.32 1.80 -0.23
N GLY A 37 6.54 1.79 -1.54
CA GLY A 37 7.09 0.64 -2.23
C GLY A 37 8.50 0.23 -1.82
N ALA A 38 9.22 1.01 -1.01
CA ALA A 38 10.62 0.76 -0.71
C ALA A 38 10.82 -0.47 0.19
N HIS A 39 9.86 -0.73 1.09
CA HIS A 39 9.96 -1.75 2.13
C HIS A 39 8.86 -2.81 2.00
N LEU A 40 8.88 -3.56 0.90
CA LEU A 40 8.02 -4.73 0.74
C LEU A 40 8.69 -5.97 1.32
N GLU A 41 7.91 -6.85 1.96
CA GLU A 41 8.39 -8.15 2.40
C GLU A 41 8.44 -9.16 1.27
N TRP A 42 9.45 -10.03 1.34
CA TRP A 42 9.75 -11.02 0.30
C TRP A 42 9.84 -12.41 0.91
N PRO A 43 9.13 -13.43 0.38
CA PRO A 43 9.07 -14.76 0.99
C PRO A 43 10.42 -15.46 1.11
N ARG A 44 11.33 -15.22 0.16
CA ARG A 44 12.65 -15.86 0.14
C ARG A 44 13.76 -14.84 -0.09
N PRO A 45 14.95 -15.08 0.48
CA PRO A 45 16.15 -14.34 0.12
C PRO A 45 16.34 -14.33 -1.41
N GLY A 46 16.62 -13.15 -1.96
CA GLY A 46 16.86 -12.96 -3.40
C GLY A 46 15.61 -12.75 -4.25
N ASP A 47 14.38 -12.96 -3.75
CA ASP A 47 13.15 -12.71 -4.52
C ASP A 47 13.05 -11.24 -4.95
N ARG A 48 13.39 -10.31 -4.04
CA ARG A 48 13.48 -8.87 -4.33
C ARG A 48 14.44 -8.57 -5.48
N LEU A 49 15.63 -9.17 -5.46
CA LEU A 49 16.65 -8.94 -6.48
C LEU A 49 16.14 -9.41 -7.84
N ARG A 50 15.63 -10.65 -7.91
CA ARG A 50 15.10 -11.21 -9.16
C ARG A 50 13.93 -10.40 -9.71
N ALA A 51 13.01 -9.95 -8.84
CA ALA A 51 11.88 -9.12 -9.25
C ALA A 51 12.33 -7.74 -9.74
N THR A 52 13.39 -7.18 -9.15
CA THR A 52 13.99 -5.92 -9.62
C THR A 52 14.62 -6.12 -11.01
N GLU A 53 15.41 -7.18 -11.18
CA GLU A 53 16.11 -7.50 -12.44
C GLU A 53 15.12 -7.82 -13.58
N SER A 54 14.01 -8.50 -13.29
CA SER A 54 12.98 -8.81 -14.28
C SER A 54 12.04 -7.63 -14.58
N GLY A 55 12.10 -6.56 -13.78
CA GLY A 55 11.16 -5.44 -13.85
C GLY A 55 9.78 -5.72 -13.25
N GLU A 56 9.58 -6.87 -12.60
CA GLU A 56 8.35 -7.19 -11.85
C GLU A 56 8.22 -6.37 -10.56
N TYR A 57 9.30 -5.72 -10.13
CA TYR A 57 9.32 -4.78 -9.01
C TYR A 57 10.07 -3.48 -9.34
N VAL A 58 9.36 -2.37 -9.20
CA VAL A 58 9.87 -1.01 -9.34
C VAL A 58 9.29 -0.20 -8.18
N ALA A 59 10.08 0.03 -7.13
CA ALA A 59 9.62 0.63 -5.87
C ALA A 59 8.76 1.89 -6.05
N ARG A 60 9.19 2.82 -6.91
CA ARG A 60 8.47 4.09 -7.18
C ARG A 60 7.08 3.91 -7.79
N ASN A 61 6.79 2.75 -8.38
CA ASN A 61 5.51 2.46 -9.02
C ASN A 61 4.50 1.82 -8.04
N VAL A 62 4.95 1.41 -6.85
CA VAL A 62 4.09 0.85 -5.80
C VAL A 62 3.56 2.01 -4.96
N VAL A 63 2.29 2.32 -5.14
CA VAL A 63 1.62 3.45 -4.47
C VAL A 63 0.46 2.92 -3.64
N PRO A 64 0.51 3.00 -2.29
CA PRO A 64 -0.64 2.75 -1.45
C PRO A 64 -1.71 3.82 -1.69
N ALA A 65 -2.83 3.43 -2.30
CA ALA A 65 -3.89 4.34 -2.72
C ALA A 65 -5.09 4.34 -1.77
N ARG A 66 -5.31 3.21 -1.07
CA ARG A 66 -6.39 3.04 -0.10
C ARG A 66 -5.90 2.26 1.10
N MET A 67 -6.50 2.53 2.27
CA MET A 67 -6.30 1.74 3.47
C MET A 67 -7.61 1.41 4.18
N ALA A 68 -7.60 0.29 4.90
CA ALA A 68 -8.60 -0.07 5.91
C ALA A 68 -7.85 -0.60 7.14
N MET A 69 -8.27 -0.21 8.34
CA MET A 69 -7.58 -0.56 9.58
C MET A 69 -8.49 -1.40 10.48
N ARG A 70 -7.97 -2.53 10.93
CA ARG A 70 -8.61 -3.39 11.92
C ARG A 70 -8.34 -2.86 13.33
N HIS A 71 -9.26 -3.14 14.25
CA HIS A 71 -9.21 -2.64 15.62
C HIS A 71 -7.96 -3.06 16.42
N ASP A 72 -7.32 -4.17 16.03
CA ASP A 72 -6.12 -4.74 16.65
C ASP A 72 -4.81 -4.19 16.08
N GLY A 73 -4.88 -3.25 15.11
CA GLY A 73 -3.71 -2.58 14.55
C GLY A 73 -3.29 -3.07 13.17
N VAL A 74 -3.94 -4.07 12.57
CA VAL A 74 -3.60 -4.47 11.20
C VAL A 74 -4.15 -3.44 10.20
N ILE A 75 -3.28 -2.89 9.35
CA ILE A 75 -3.61 -1.94 8.29
C ILE A 75 -3.49 -2.64 6.94
N TYR A 76 -4.62 -2.78 6.23
CA TYR A 76 -4.67 -3.28 4.87
C TYR A 76 -4.48 -2.14 3.88
N LEU A 77 -3.75 -2.42 2.80
CA LEU A 77 -3.37 -1.42 1.80
C LEU A 77 -3.69 -1.91 0.39
N ALA A 78 -4.50 -1.15 -0.34
CA ALA A 78 -4.61 -1.32 -1.79
C ALA A 78 -3.43 -0.60 -2.46
N MET A 79 -2.68 -1.34 -3.27
CA MET A 79 -1.52 -0.86 -4.03
C MET A 79 -1.74 -1.17 -5.50
N PRO A 80 -2.52 -0.35 -6.23
CA PRO A 80 -3.00 -0.73 -7.54
C PRO A 80 -1.85 -0.84 -8.55
N ARG A 81 -1.95 -1.79 -9.49
CA ARG A 81 -1.04 -1.98 -10.63
C ARG A 81 -1.27 -0.93 -11.72
N LEU A 82 -1.11 0.35 -11.36
CA LEU A 82 -1.27 1.50 -12.27
C LEU A 82 -0.18 1.55 -13.34
N ARG A 83 1.04 1.18 -12.95
CA ARG A 83 2.21 1.02 -13.82
C ARG A 83 2.80 -0.38 -13.61
N ARG A 84 3.69 -0.79 -14.52
CA ARG A 84 4.46 -2.05 -14.36
C ARG A 84 5.34 -2.01 -13.11
N GLY A 85 5.71 -3.17 -12.59
CA GLY A 85 6.62 -3.26 -11.43
C GLY A 85 5.94 -3.22 -10.06
N VAL A 86 4.65 -3.57 -9.98
CA VAL A 86 3.93 -3.73 -8.71
C VAL A 86 3.74 -5.23 -8.41
N PRO A 87 4.51 -5.79 -7.46
CA PRO A 87 4.58 -7.25 -7.27
C PRO A 87 3.28 -7.82 -6.69
N PHE A 88 2.64 -7.11 -5.76
CA PHE A 88 1.34 -7.47 -5.18
C PHE A 88 0.47 -6.22 -5.01
N THR A 89 -0.84 -6.41 -5.17
CA THR A 89 -1.80 -5.29 -5.23
C THR A 89 -2.58 -5.06 -3.94
N LEU A 90 -2.46 -5.99 -3.00
CA LEU A 90 -3.08 -5.93 -1.67
C LEU A 90 -2.01 -6.36 -0.66
N GLY A 91 -1.78 -5.51 0.32
CA GLY A 91 -0.82 -5.76 1.38
C GLY A 91 -1.37 -5.48 2.77
N ALA A 92 -0.60 -5.86 3.78
CA ALA A 92 -0.87 -5.60 5.17
C ALA A 92 0.37 -5.07 5.89
N VAL A 93 0.15 -4.24 6.89
CA VAL A 93 1.15 -3.71 7.82
C VAL A 93 0.60 -3.85 9.23
N GLU A 94 1.42 -4.30 10.17
CA GLU A 94 1.05 -4.28 11.60
C GLU A 94 1.44 -2.94 12.22
N TYR A 95 0.46 -2.27 12.82
CA TYR A 95 0.68 -1.05 13.60
C TYR A 95 1.24 -1.39 14.98
N ASP A 96 2.39 -0.82 15.31
CA ASP A 96 2.97 -0.86 16.66
C ASP A 96 3.04 0.57 17.25
N PRO A 97 2.21 0.91 18.26
CA PRO A 97 2.25 2.23 18.89
C PRO A 97 3.53 2.49 19.70
N CYS A 98 4.28 1.44 20.05
CA CYS A 98 5.52 1.55 20.79
C CYS A 98 6.71 1.88 19.89
N VAL A 99 6.58 1.72 18.56
CA VAL A 99 7.65 1.95 17.59
C VAL A 99 7.23 3.03 16.60
N SER A 100 8.00 4.11 16.50
CA SER A 100 7.84 5.07 15.40
C SER A 100 8.47 4.47 14.14
N THR A 101 7.70 3.77 13.31
CA THR A 101 8.19 3.22 12.04
C THR A 101 7.81 4.13 10.88
N ILE A 102 8.81 4.85 10.36
CA ILE A 102 8.78 5.36 8.99
C ILE A 102 9.09 4.16 8.09
N GLU A 103 8.28 3.94 7.05
CA GLU A 103 8.41 2.82 6.10
C GLU A 103 8.37 1.44 6.79
N PRO A 104 7.25 1.10 7.46
CA PRO A 104 7.05 -0.24 7.97
C PRO A 104 7.08 -1.28 6.82
N PRO A 105 7.51 -2.52 7.10
CA PRO A 105 7.47 -3.58 6.11
C PRO A 105 6.03 -3.88 5.71
N VAL A 106 5.79 -3.99 4.40
CA VAL A 106 4.47 -4.34 3.84
C VAL A 106 4.49 -5.77 3.35
N SER A 107 3.66 -6.62 3.94
CA SER A 107 3.51 -8.03 3.56
C SER A 107 2.44 -8.18 2.48
N PRO A 108 2.58 -9.10 1.50
CA PRO A 108 1.52 -9.42 0.56
C PRO A 108 0.37 -10.12 1.28
N TYR A 109 -0.86 -9.61 1.11
CA TYR A 109 -2.04 -10.16 1.76
C TYR A 109 -2.95 -10.92 0.76
N PRO A 110 -3.57 -12.05 1.15
CA PRO A 110 -3.30 -12.81 2.38
C PRO A 110 -1.94 -13.54 2.31
N CYS A 111 -1.40 -13.72 1.11
CA CYS A 111 -0.06 -14.26 0.91
C CYS A 111 0.48 -13.89 -0.48
N ALA A 112 1.78 -14.06 -0.70
CA ALA A 112 2.41 -13.82 -2.01
C ALA A 112 1.80 -14.66 -3.14
N ALA A 113 1.29 -15.87 -2.85
CA ALA A 113 0.70 -16.74 -3.86
C ALA A 113 -0.59 -16.17 -4.47
N ALA A 114 -1.34 -15.34 -3.72
CA ALA A 114 -2.55 -14.67 -4.20
C ALA A 114 -2.29 -13.64 -5.30
N HIS A 115 -1.03 -13.29 -5.55
CA HIS A 115 -0.62 -12.27 -6.51
C HIS A 115 0.20 -12.84 -7.68
N ARG A 116 0.60 -14.11 -7.62
CA ARG A 116 1.51 -14.72 -8.60
C ARG A 116 0.88 -14.76 -9.99
N ASN A 117 1.66 -14.31 -10.98
CA ASN A 117 1.32 -14.28 -12.40
C ASN A 117 0.02 -13.53 -12.76
N ALA A 118 -0.58 -12.79 -11.82
CA ALA A 118 -1.87 -12.16 -11.99
C ALA A 118 -1.87 -11.02 -13.02
N ALA A 119 -0.71 -10.42 -13.29
CA ALA A 119 -0.57 -9.34 -14.25
C ALA A 119 -0.42 -9.81 -15.71
N ARG A 120 -0.40 -11.13 -15.97
CA ARG A 120 -0.22 -11.70 -17.32
C ARG A 120 -1.56 -12.18 -17.88
N PRO A 121 -1.98 -11.72 -19.08
CA PRO A 121 -3.15 -12.26 -19.76
C PRO A 121 -3.04 -13.77 -19.94
N GLY A 122 -4.14 -14.49 -19.70
CA GLY A 122 -4.17 -15.96 -19.83
C GLY A 122 -3.43 -16.75 -18.73
N SER A 123 -2.81 -16.07 -17.75
CA SER A 123 -2.09 -16.71 -16.64
C SER A 123 -2.87 -16.69 -15.30
N GLY A 124 -4.19 -16.52 -15.34
CA GLY A 124 -5.02 -16.61 -14.14
C GLY A 124 -5.07 -18.05 -13.64
N ASN A 125 -4.19 -18.40 -12.70
CA ASN A 125 -4.05 -19.77 -12.18
C ASN A 125 -5.25 -20.23 -11.33
N GLY A 126 -6.26 -19.37 -11.10
CA GLY A 126 -7.46 -19.73 -10.34
C GLY A 126 -8.44 -18.57 -10.13
N SER A 127 -9.61 -18.88 -9.56
CA SER A 127 -10.64 -17.89 -9.20
C SER A 127 -10.19 -16.92 -8.10
N TRP A 128 -9.09 -17.19 -7.40
CA TRP A 128 -8.71 -16.51 -6.15
C TRP A 128 -7.52 -15.53 -6.29
N THR A 129 -6.88 -15.46 -7.46
CA THR A 129 -5.72 -14.58 -7.69
C THR A 129 -6.14 -13.15 -8.00
N MET A 130 -5.53 -12.17 -7.31
CA MET A 130 -5.80 -10.74 -7.44
C MET A 130 -4.95 -10.06 -8.52
N VAL A 131 -5.61 -9.38 -9.45
CA VAL A 131 -5.05 -8.70 -10.61
C VAL A 131 -4.78 -7.23 -10.34
N ASN A 132 -5.74 -6.47 -9.81
CA ASN A 132 -5.54 -5.06 -9.51
C ASN A 132 -6.59 -4.55 -8.53
N VAL A 133 -6.28 -4.65 -7.24
CA VAL A 133 -7.12 -4.14 -6.17
C VAL A 133 -6.97 -2.62 -6.10
N VAL A 134 -8.08 -1.91 -6.31
CA VAL A 134 -8.14 -0.45 -6.32
C VAL A 134 -8.76 0.16 -5.08
N ASP A 135 -9.60 -0.61 -4.37
CA ASP A 135 -10.29 -0.15 -3.17
C ASP A 135 -10.45 -1.32 -2.19
N VAL A 136 -10.50 -0.97 -0.91
CA VAL A 136 -10.69 -1.89 0.21
C VAL A 136 -11.66 -1.30 1.24
N TYR A 137 -12.47 -2.17 1.81
CA TYR A 137 -13.40 -1.85 2.89
C TYR A 137 -13.38 -2.98 3.92
N LEU A 138 -13.18 -2.65 5.19
CA LEU A 138 -13.28 -3.59 6.29
C LEU A 138 -14.62 -3.37 6.97
N ASP A 139 -15.47 -4.40 7.03
CA ASP A 139 -16.74 -4.32 7.73
C ASP A 139 -16.62 -4.66 9.22
N ASP A 140 -17.70 -4.39 9.96
CA ASP A 140 -17.78 -4.65 11.41
C ASP A 140 -17.69 -6.14 11.78
N GLY A 141 -17.91 -7.03 10.79
CA GLY A 141 -17.77 -8.48 10.95
C GLY A 141 -16.34 -8.98 10.80
N GLY A 142 -15.38 -8.09 10.51
CA GLY A 142 -13.99 -8.49 10.24
C GLY A 142 -13.80 -9.08 8.85
N VAL A 143 -14.69 -8.78 7.90
CA VAL A 143 -14.49 -9.16 6.49
C VAL A 143 -13.88 -7.98 5.74
N LEU A 144 -12.71 -8.24 5.15
CA LEU A 144 -12.05 -7.32 4.24
C LEU A 144 -12.57 -7.55 2.83
N TRP A 145 -13.28 -6.58 2.30
CA TRP A 145 -13.74 -6.51 0.92
C TRP A 145 -12.68 -5.82 0.06
N ALA A 146 -12.28 -6.44 -1.04
CA ALA A 146 -11.32 -5.90 -1.98
C ALA A 146 -11.91 -5.85 -3.40
N LEU A 147 -11.94 -4.65 -3.99
CA LEU A 147 -12.40 -4.44 -5.36
C LEU A 147 -11.22 -4.62 -6.33
N ASP A 148 -11.25 -5.71 -7.09
CA ASP A 148 -10.30 -5.98 -8.16
C ASP A 148 -10.91 -5.65 -9.53
N ILE A 149 -10.33 -4.69 -10.25
CA ILE A 149 -10.87 -4.25 -11.54
C ILE A 149 -10.45 -5.15 -12.71
N GLY A 150 -9.55 -6.12 -12.50
CA GLY A 150 -9.14 -7.07 -13.54
C GLY A 150 -8.31 -6.46 -14.69
N MET A 151 -7.91 -5.20 -14.57
CA MET A 151 -7.09 -4.46 -15.56
C MET A 151 -5.81 -3.96 -14.91
N VAL A 152 -4.71 -3.95 -15.66
CA VAL A 152 -3.41 -3.45 -15.19
C VAL A 152 -2.88 -2.34 -16.09
N ASN A 153 -1.83 -1.65 -15.66
CA ASN A 153 -1.08 -0.69 -16.47
C ASN A 153 -1.92 0.52 -16.95
N LEU A 154 -2.86 0.97 -16.12
CA LEU A 154 -3.79 2.06 -16.45
C LEU A 154 -3.11 3.38 -16.83
N LEU A 155 -1.86 3.59 -16.39
CA LEU A 155 -1.07 4.80 -16.64
C LEU A 155 0.14 4.56 -17.55
N GLU A 156 0.23 3.42 -18.23
CA GLU A 156 1.23 3.16 -19.26
C GLU A 156 0.79 3.77 -20.61
N ASP A 157 1.75 4.19 -21.43
CA ASP A 157 1.48 4.85 -22.73
C ASP A 157 0.68 3.95 -23.69
N GLY A 158 0.81 2.63 -23.56
CA GLY A 158 0.06 1.63 -24.33
C GLY A 158 -1.37 1.40 -23.84
N GLY A 159 -1.81 2.10 -22.79
CA GLY A 159 -3.13 1.96 -22.20
C GLY A 159 -3.29 0.73 -21.28
N ALA A 160 -4.48 0.65 -20.68
CA ALA A 160 -4.83 -0.43 -19.76
C ALA A 160 -4.91 -1.79 -20.48
N VAL A 161 -4.40 -2.83 -19.82
CA VAL A 161 -4.48 -4.22 -20.30
C VAL A 161 -5.54 -4.96 -19.49
N VAL A 162 -6.58 -5.44 -20.18
CA VAL A 162 -7.60 -6.28 -19.58
C VAL A 162 -7.05 -7.70 -19.38
N VAL A 163 -7.00 -8.17 -18.14
CA VAL A 163 -6.58 -9.53 -17.80
C VAL A 163 -7.81 -10.42 -17.57
N ARG A 164 -8.83 -9.91 -16.86
CA ARG A 164 -10.08 -10.61 -16.55
C ARG A 164 -11.22 -9.61 -16.24
N PRO A 165 -12.48 -10.07 -16.18
CA PRO A 165 -13.57 -9.24 -15.67
C PRO A 165 -13.34 -8.79 -14.22
N PRO A 166 -13.89 -7.64 -13.79
CA PRO A 166 -13.84 -7.20 -12.40
C PRO A 166 -14.39 -8.25 -11.43
N MET A 167 -13.82 -8.29 -10.23
CA MET A 167 -14.24 -9.19 -9.15
C MET A 167 -14.18 -8.48 -7.80
N VAL A 168 -15.03 -8.92 -6.88
CA VAL A 168 -14.96 -8.54 -5.48
C VAL A 168 -14.52 -9.76 -4.67
N PHE A 169 -13.45 -9.59 -3.91
CA PHE A 169 -12.98 -10.57 -2.94
C PHE A 169 -13.47 -10.20 -1.55
N ALA A 170 -13.81 -11.22 -0.77
CA ALA A 170 -14.08 -11.09 0.65
C ALA A 170 -13.11 -12.00 1.41
N PHE A 171 -12.33 -11.42 2.30
CA PHE A 171 -11.39 -12.12 3.16
C PHE A 171 -11.86 -12.05 4.60
N ASP A 172 -12.05 -13.20 5.23
CA ASP A 172 -12.19 -13.26 6.68
C ASP A 172 -10.83 -12.93 7.30
N THR A 173 -10.74 -11.86 8.09
CA THR A 173 -9.46 -11.35 8.60
C THR A 173 -8.89 -12.13 9.78
N ASP A 174 -9.67 -13.04 10.37
CA ASP A 174 -9.22 -13.94 11.44
C ASP A 174 -8.58 -15.21 10.88
N THR A 175 -9.16 -15.75 9.81
CA THR A 175 -8.73 -17.01 9.19
C THR A 175 -7.87 -16.81 7.95
N ASN A 176 -7.91 -15.62 7.34
CA ASN A 176 -7.40 -15.32 5.99
C ASN A 176 -8.07 -16.16 4.87
N ASP A 177 -9.24 -16.74 5.14
CA ASP A 177 -10.01 -17.47 4.13
C ASP A 177 -10.60 -16.50 3.11
N VAL A 178 -10.56 -16.90 1.84
CA VAL A 178 -11.01 -16.08 0.70
C VAL A 178 -12.27 -16.65 0.07
N SER A 179 -13.25 -15.78 -0.16
CA SER A 179 -14.42 -16.04 -0.99
C SER A 179 -14.53 -15.00 -2.10
N THR A 180 -15.15 -15.38 -3.23
CA THR A 180 -15.35 -14.49 -4.38
C THR A 180 -16.83 -14.26 -4.62
N ALA A 181 -17.22 -12.99 -4.70
CA ALA A 181 -18.55 -12.61 -5.17
C ALA A 181 -18.50 -12.41 -6.69
N LYS A 182 -19.31 -13.18 -7.42
CA LYS A 182 -19.56 -12.89 -8.84
C LYS A 182 -20.63 -11.80 -8.91
N GLN A 183 -20.33 -10.66 -9.54
CA GLN A 183 -21.39 -9.78 -10.01
C GLN A 183 -22.21 -10.57 -11.04
N GLN A 184 -23.50 -10.76 -10.74
CA GLN A 184 -24.48 -11.30 -11.67
C GLN A 184 -24.85 -10.24 -12.71
#